data_AF-A0A921L7J0-F1
#
_entry.id   AF-A0A921L7J0-F1
#
_cell.length_a   1.000
_cell.length_b   1.000
_cell.length_c   1.000
_cell.angle_alpha   90.00
_cell.angle_beta   90.00
_cell.angle_gamma   90.00
#
_symmetry.space_group_name_H-M   'P 1'
#
loop_
_entity.id
_entity.type
_entity.pdbx_description
1 polymer ?
#
loop_
_entity_poly.entity_id
_entity_poly.type
_entity_poly.pdbx_seq_one_letter_code
_entity_poly.pdbx_strand_id
1 'polypeptide(L)' 'MKKREEFGYWELDTMVSSRGKSKGCFATIVERKTRFYAAIKIKDRTKDSMLKAIKQLVVQMPK' A
#
# COMPACT_ATOMS: atom_id res chain seq x y z
N MET A 1 5.95 -0.94 -22.10
CA MET A 1 5.33 -1.46 -20.85
C MET A 1 6.26 -2.50 -20.23
N LYS A 2 6.74 -2.31 -18.99
CA LYS A 2 7.50 -3.36 -18.28
C LYS A 2 6.56 -4.56 -18.06
N LYS A 3 6.89 -5.70 -18.66
CA LYS A 3 6.10 -6.94 -18.54
C LYS A 3 6.01 -7.34 -17.05
N ARG A 4 4.83 -7.78 -16.59
CA ARG A 4 4.53 -8.14 -15.19
C ARG A 4 4.96 -9.59 -14.90
N GLU A 5 6.17 -9.94 -15.29
CA GLU A 5 6.63 -11.35 -15.38
C GLU A 5 7.36 -11.82 -14.11
N GLU A 6 7.85 -10.88 -13.29
CA GLU A 6 8.69 -11.14 -12.12
C GLU A 6 8.02 -10.67 -10.83
N PHE A 7 8.18 -11.46 -9.76
CA PHE A 7 7.75 -11.08 -8.42
C PHE A 7 8.73 -10.06 -7.84
N GLY A 8 8.26 -9.19 -6.94
CA GLY A 8 9.09 -8.18 -6.27
C GLY A 8 8.96 -6.78 -6.86
N TYR A 9 8.12 -6.59 -7.88
CA TYR A 9 7.73 -5.27 -8.34
C TYR A 9 6.43 -4.84 -7.67
N TRP A 10 6.51 -3.72 -6.95
CA TRP A 10 5.41 -3.20 -6.16
C TRP A 10 4.98 -1.82 -6.66
N GLU A 11 3.66 -1.58 -6.72
CA GLU A 11 3.06 -0.27 -6.92
C GLU A 11 2.43 0.19 -5.60
N LEU A 12 2.65 1.46 -5.24
CA LEU A 12 2.14 2.04 -4.01
C LEU A 12 1.38 3.32 -4.34
N ASP A 13 0.22 3.49 -3.73
CA ASP A 13 -0.59 4.70 -3.84
C ASP A 13 -1.23 5.03 -2.48
N THR A 14 -1.78 6.24 -2.38
CA THR A 14 -2.58 6.67 -1.23
C THR A 14 -3.98 7.06 -1.67
N MET A 15 -5.00 6.43 -1.09
CA MET A 15 -6.39 6.84 -1.25
C MET A 15 -6.84 7.67 -0.03
N VAL A 16 -7.64 8.70 -0.29
CA VAL A 16 -8.29 9.50 0.76
C VAL A 16 -9.79 9.46 0.54
N SER A 17 -10.53 9.02 1.55
CA SER A 17 -11.99 9.08 1.55
C SER A 17 -12.47 10.42 2.09
N SER A 18 -13.39 11.05 1.36
CA SER A 18 -14.14 12.23 1.79
C SER A 18 -15.52 11.88 2.38
N ARG A 19 -15.81 10.58 2.63
CA ARG A 19 -17.12 10.17 3.17
C ARG A 19 -17.30 10.63 4.61
N GLY A 20 -18.23 11.57 4.81
CA GLY A 20 -18.65 12.08 6.12
C GLY A 20 -17.66 13.08 6.73
N LYS A 21 -17.70 13.23 8.07
CA LYS A 21 -16.84 14.16 8.81
C LYS A 21 -15.40 13.67 9.00
N SER A 22 -15.13 12.38 8.75
CA SER A 22 -13.81 11.76 8.96
C SER A 22 -13.11 11.53 7.62
N LYS A 23 -11.94 12.16 7.43
CA LYS A 23 -11.07 11.87 6.29
C LYS A 23 -10.28 10.60 6.60
N GLY A 24 -10.68 9.47 6.02
CA GLY A 24 -9.91 8.23 6.08
C GLY A 24 -8.80 8.23 5.04
N CYS A 25 -7.57 7.85 5.40
CA CYS A 25 -6.47 7.67 4.45
C CYS A 25 -5.99 6.22 4.47
N PHE A 26 -5.68 5.68 3.28
CA PHE A 26 -5.23 4.30 3.10
C PHE A 26 -4.00 4.28 2.22
N ALA A 27 -2.97 3.54 2.64
CA ALA A 27 -1.88 3.10 1.77
C ALA A 27 -2.35 1.85 1.03
N THR A 28 -2.23 1.86 -0.29
CA THR A 28 -2.53 0.70 -1.13
C THR A 28 -1.25 0.20 -1.76
N ILE A 29 -0.93 -1.07 -1.54
CA ILE A 29 0.32 -1.70 -1.95
C ILE A 29 -0.03 -2.93 -2.80
N VAL A 30 0.49 -2.96 -4.02
CA VAL A 30 0.11 -3.96 -5.02
C VAL A 30 1.33 -4.63 -5.62
N GLU A 31 1.41 -5.95 -5.56
CA GLU A 31 2.44 -6.71 -6.26
C GLU A 31 1.98 -6.95 -7.71
N ARG A 32 2.81 -6.59 -8.68
CA ARG A 32 2.35 -6.51 -10.06
C ARG A 32 2.18 -7.85 -10.76
N LYS A 33 2.92 -8.89 -10.36
CA LYS A 33 2.83 -10.23 -10.98
C LYS A 33 1.61 -10.99 -10.46
N THR A 34 1.58 -11.21 -9.15
CA THR A 34 0.57 -11.97 -8.41
C THR A 34 -0.74 -11.21 -8.21
N ARG A 35 -0.72 -9.87 -8.35
CA ARG A 35 -1.84 -8.98 -8.02
C ARG A 35 -2.26 -9.05 -6.56
N PHE A 36 -1.35 -9.49 -5.70
CA PHE A 36 -1.53 -9.35 -4.26
C PHE A 36 -1.77 -7.89 -3.92
N TYR A 37 -2.85 -7.63 -3.17
CA TYR A 37 -3.32 -6.29 -2.84
C TYR A 37 -3.45 -6.16 -1.33
N ALA A 38 -2.80 -5.15 -0.76
CA ALA A 38 -2.94 -4.77 0.64
C ALA A 38 -3.41 -3.32 0.76
N ALA A 39 -4.44 -3.08 1.57
CA ALA A 39 -4.89 -1.75 1.95
C ALA A 39 -4.71 -1.57 3.46
N ILE A 40 -3.87 -0.62 3.85
CA ILE A 40 -3.54 -0.34 5.25
C ILE A 40 -4.02 1.06 5.58
N LYS A 41 -4.84 1.19 6.62
CA LYS A 41 -5.29 2.51 7.10
C LYS A 41 -4.09 3.27 7.68
N ILE A 42 -3.86 4.48 7.20
CA ILE A 42 -2.79 5.38 7.65
C ILE A 42 -3.38 6.68 8.19
N LYS A 43 -2.63 7.35 9.06
CA LYS A 43 -3.08 8.61 9.68
C LYS A 43 -3.17 9.75 8.67
N ASP A 44 -2.19 9.82 7.77
CA ASP A 44 -2.00 10.89 6.80
C ASP A 44 -1.15 10.40 5.62
N ARG A 45 -0.94 11.26 4.62
CA ARG A 45 -0.14 10.97 3.40
C ARG A 45 1.35 11.28 3.56
N THR A 46 1.86 11.35 4.79
CA THR A 46 3.29 11.62 5.01
C THR A 46 4.13 10.39 4.69
N LYS A 47 5.41 10.62 4.36
CA LYS A 47 6.40 9.58 4.15
C LYS A 47 6.52 8.62 5.34
N ASP A 48 6.38 9.13 6.56
CA ASP A 48 6.55 8.35 7.79
C ASP A 48 5.36 7.40 8.00
N SER A 49 4.14 7.88 7.73
CA SER A 49 2.93 7.05 7.71
C SER A 49 3.01 5.94 6.65
N MET A 50 3.50 6.25 5.45
CA MET A 50 3.70 5.26 4.39
C MET A 50 4.77 4.23 4.77
N LEU A 51 5.92 4.66 5.30
CA LEU A 51 6.98 3.76 5.74
C LEU A 51 6.50 2.79 6.84
N LYS A 52 5.68 3.27 7.77
CA LYS A 52 5.07 2.42 8.79
C LYS A 52 4.17 1.35 8.19
N ALA A 53 3.36 1.69 7.19
CA ALA A 53 2.52 0.74 6.47
C ALA A 53 3.35 -0.32 5.72
N ILE A 54 4.43 0.10 5.05
CA ILE A 54 5.36 -0.83 4.38
C ILE A 54 6.01 -1.78 5.38
N LYS A 55 6.51 -1.28 6.51
CA LYS A 55 7.11 -2.12 7.57
C LYS A 55 6.10 -3.16 8.10
N GLN A 56 4.85 -2.74 8.33
CA GLN A 56 3.79 -3.65 8.74
C GLN A 56 3.55 -4.75 7.71
N LEU A 57 3.52 -4.40 6.42
CA LEU A 57 3.33 -5.36 5.35
C LEU A 57 4.49 -6.37 5.26
N VAL A 58 5.73 -5.89 5.30
CA VAL A 58 6.94 -6.75 5.21
C VAL A 58 7.00 -7.77 6.34
N VAL A 59 6.60 -7.41 7.56
CA VAL A 59 6.56 -8.34 8.70
C VAL A 59 5.55 -9.47 8.50
N GLN A 60 4.49 -9.25 7.72
CA GLN A 60 3.46 -10.25 7.45
C GLN A 60 3.80 -11.16 6.25
N MET A 61 4.81 -10.80 5.46
CA MET A 61 5.20 -11.62 4.31
C MET A 61 6.01 -12.82 4.76
N PRO A 62 5.77 -14.00 4.16
CA PRO A 62 6.63 -15.15 4.37
C PRO A 62 8.07 -14.80 3.92
N LYS A 63 9.05 -15.35 4.65
CA LYS A 63 10.47 -15.24 4.33
C LYS A 63 10.83 -16.10 3.13
#